data_AF-A0A0H5CI40-F1
#
_entry.id   AF-A0A0H5CI40-F1
#
_cell.length_a   1.000
_cell.length_b   1.000
_cell.length_c   1.000
_cell.angle_alpha   90.00
_cell.angle_beta   90.00
_cell.angle_gamma   90.00
#
_symmetry.space_group_name_H-M   'P 1'
#
loop_
_entity.id
_entity.type
_entity.pdbx_description
1 polymer ?
#
loop_
_entity_poly.entity_id
_entity_poly.type
_entity_poly.pdbx_seq_one_letter_code
_entity_poly.pdbx_strand_id
1 'polypeptide(L)' 'MPRYRSAIFYHNPSDLDTIRSVTVEFEKKWGAPIVTQIEQIESFYDAEEYHQQYLTKNVDGYHCDTHFIRDFD' A
#
# COMPACT_ATOMS: atom_id res chain seq x y z
N MET A 1 11.14 8.09 -9.23
CA MET A 1 10.96 6.97 -8.29
C MET A 1 10.32 5.79 -9.00
N PRO A 2 10.58 4.54 -8.60
CA PRO A 2 9.92 3.37 -9.19
C PRO A 2 8.41 3.41 -8.92
N ARG A 3 7.60 3.03 -9.92
CA ARG A 3 6.13 3.13 -9.90
C ARG A 3 5.42 2.09 -9.03
N TYR A 4 6.13 1.06 -8.55
CA TYR A 4 5.55 -0.08 -7.81
C TYR A 4 6.24 -0.34 -6.46
N ARG A 5 6.71 0.71 -5.78
CA ARG A 5 7.27 0.59 -4.43
C ARG A 5 6.15 0.52 -3.39
N SER A 6 6.34 -0.28 -2.33
CA SER A 6 5.47 -0.24 -1.16
C SER A 6 5.68 1.08 -0.40
N ALA A 7 4.60 1.81 -0.12
CA ALA A 7 4.67 3.06 0.63
C ALA A 7 3.37 3.38 1.36
N ILE A 8 3.51 4.18 2.42
CA ILE A 8 2.43 4.84 3.15
C ILE A 8 2.72 6.34 3.08
N PHE A 9 1.79 7.10 2.51
CA PHE A 9 1.85 8.56 2.46
C PHE A 9 0.90 9.14 3.51
N TYR A 10 1.44 9.78 4.54
CA TYR A 10 0.62 10.36 5.61
C TYR A 10 0.29 11.84 5.35
N HIS A 11 -0.91 12.26 5.75
CA HIS A 11 -1.31 13.67 5.72
C HIS A 11 -0.93 14.40 7.01
N ASN A 12 -1.14 13.74 8.17
CA ASN A 12 -0.91 14.33 9.47
C ASN A 12 0.23 13.61 10.21
N PRO A 13 1.18 14.34 10.82
CA PRO A 13 2.23 13.71 11.64
C PRO A 13 1.70 12.89 12.82
N SER A 14 0.47 13.16 13.29
CA SER A 14 -0.19 12.38 14.35
C SER A 14 -0.37 10.91 14.00
N ASP A 15 -0.38 10.55 12.72
CA ASP A 15 -0.59 9.18 12.27
C ASP A 15 0.69 8.33 12.39
N LEU A 16 1.85 8.96 12.55
CA LEU A 16 3.16 8.31 12.50
C LEU A 16 3.35 7.23 13.56
N ASP A 17 2.90 7.47 14.79
CA ASP A 17 3.07 6.51 15.88
C ASP A 17 2.26 5.23 15.61
N THR A 18 1.04 5.37 15.10
CA THR A 18 0.19 4.24 14.67
C THR A 18 0.83 3.49 13.51
N ILE A 19 1.28 4.21 12.47
CA ILE A 19 1.92 3.59 11.30
C ILE A 19 3.15 2.78 11.70
N ARG A 20 4.01 3.35 12.56
CA ARG A 20 5.22 2.68 13.05
C ARG A 20 4.89 1.46 13.91
N SER A 21 3.93 1.59 14.83
CA SER A 21 3.49 0.49 15.70
C SER A 21 2.99 -0.70 14.88
N VAL A 22 2.11 -0.47 13.91
CA VAL A 22 1.57 -1.51 13.02
C VAL A 22 2.67 -2.11 12.15
N THR A 23 3.61 -1.30 11.65
CA THR A 23 4.75 -1.80 10.85
C THR A 23 5.55 -2.83 11.66
N VAL A 24 5.91 -2.52 12.90
CA VAL A 24 6.66 -3.44 13.78
C VAL A 24 5.87 -4.70 14.12
N GLU A 25 4.55 -4.60 14.31
CA GLU A 25 3.70 -5.77 14.49
C GLU A 25 3.75 -6.69 13.27
N PHE A 26 3.61 -6.12 12.07
CA PHE A 26 3.58 -6.89 10.83
C PHE A 26 4.94 -7.41 10.40
N GLU A 27 6.05 -6.75 10.73
CA GLU A 27 7.40 -7.30 10.51
C GLU A 27 7.55 -8.68 11.15
N LYS A 28 6.99 -8.87 12.34
CA LYS A 28 6.98 -10.17 13.04
C LYS A 28 6.15 -11.20 12.28
N LYS A 29 4.98 -10.80 11.75
CA LYS A 29 4.08 -11.68 10.98
C LYS A 29 4.69 -12.08 9.63
N TRP A 30 5.41 -11.17 8.99
CA TRP A 30 6.11 -11.42 7.73
C TRP A 30 7.41 -12.22 7.91
N GLY A 31 7.96 -12.26 9.12
CA GLY A 31 9.23 -12.93 9.41
C GLY A 31 10.45 -12.27 8.73
N ALA A 32 10.28 -11.04 8.24
CA ALA A 32 11.29 -10.28 7.50
C ALA A 32 11.07 -8.77 7.67
N PRO A 33 12.11 -7.94 7.52
CA PRO A 33 11.97 -6.49 7.56
C PRO A 33 11.00 -5.98 6.50
N ILE A 34 10.12 -5.05 6.88
CA ILE A 34 9.19 -4.41 5.95
C ILE A 34 9.90 -3.24 5.27
N VAL A 35 9.94 -3.26 3.93
CA VAL A 35 10.61 -2.23 3.12
C VAL A 35 9.70 -1.05 2.75
N THR A 36 8.49 -0.98 3.32
CA THR A 36 7.51 0.08 3.06
C THR A 36 8.06 1.44 3.45
N GLN A 37 8.09 2.39 2.52
CA GLN A 37 8.50 3.77 2.79
C GLN A 37 7.38 4.55 3.47
N ILE A 38 7.71 5.31 4.52
CA ILE A 38 6.75 6.14 5.26
C ILE A 38 7.15 7.60 5.05
N GLU A 39 6.35 8.34 4.29
CA GLU A 39 6.69 9.69 3.83
C GLU A 39 5.47 10.61 3.95
N GLN A 40 5.69 11.92 4.16
CA GLN A 40 4.58 12.88 4.12
C GLN A 40 4.10 13.00 2.67
N ILE A 41 2.79 13.05 2.47
CA ILE A 41 2.24 13.28 1.13
C ILE A 41 2.64 14.68 0.63
N GLU A 42 3.28 14.74 -0.55
CA GLU A 42 3.65 16.00 -1.20
C GLU A 42 2.58 16.45 -2.19
N SER A 43 2.13 15.54 -3.06
CA SER A 43 1.13 15.81 -4.10
C SER A 43 0.41 14.52 -4.48
N PHE A 44 -0.84 14.66 -4.88
CA PHE A 44 -1.66 13.57 -5.41
C PHE A 44 -2.39 14.07 -6.65
N TYR A 45 -2.36 13.27 -7.71
CA TYR A 45 -3.04 13.56 -8.96
C TYR A 45 -3.89 12.35 -9.31
N ASP A 46 -5.17 12.57 -9.59
CA ASP A 46 -6.06 11.50 -10.00
C ASP A 46 -5.54 10.83 -11.28
N ALA A 47 -5.57 9.51 -11.29
CA ALA A 47 -5.42 8.74 -12.52
C ALA A 47 -6.68 8.92 -13.39
N GLU A 48 -6.53 8.71 -14.70
CA GLU A 48 -7.62 8.82 -15.65
C GLU A 48 -8.81 7.91 -15.30
N GLU A 49 -10.03 8.32 -15.69
CA GLU A 49 -11.30 7.64 -15.32
C GLU A 49 -11.32 6.14 -15.66
N TYR A 50 -10.65 5.72 -16.74
CA TYR A 50 -10.61 4.32 -17.14
C TYR A 50 -9.82 3.43 -16.16
N HIS A 51 -8.93 4.01 -15.34
CA HIS A 51 -8.20 3.31 -14.29
C HIS A 51 -9.03 3.12 -13.01
N GLN A 52 -9.99 4.00 -12.77
CA GLN A 52 -10.79 3.97 -11.56
C GLN A 52 -11.67 2.71 -11.53
N GLN A 53 -11.58 1.94 -10.45
CA GLN A 53 -12.29 0.65 -10.29
C GLN A 53 -12.03 -0.35 -11.43
N TYR A 54 -10.83 -0.34 -12.03
CA TYR A 54 -10.51 -1.13 -13.22
C TYR A 54 -10.87 -2.62 -13.12
N LEU A 55 -10.51 -3.30 -12.03
CA LEU A 55 -10.79 -4.74 -11.83
C LEU A 55 -12.27 -5.04 -11.55
N THR A 56 -13.04 -4.07 -11.03
CA THR A 56 -14.50 -4.21 -10.91
C THR A 56 -15.18 -4.05 -12.27
N LYS A 57 -14.71 -3.10 -13.09
CA LYS A 57 -15.22 -2.86 -14.46
C LYS A 57 -14.79 -3.95 -15.45
N ASN A 58 -13.63 -4.58 -15.22
CA ASN A 58 -13.02 -5.60 -16.06
C ASN A 58 -12.68 -6.83 -15.20
N VAL A 59 -13.65 -7.72 -15.00
CA VAL A 59 -13.51 -8.89 -14.10
C VAL A 59 -12.37 -9.82 -14.55
N ASP A 60 -12.16 -9.95 -15.86
CA ASP A 60 -11.06 -10.73 -16.45
C ASP A 60 -9.81 -9.88 -16.75
N GLY A 61 -9.76 -8.66 -16.21
CA GLY A 61 -8.63 -7.75 -16.37
C GLY A 61 -7.37 -8.29 -15.70
N TYR A 62 -6.21 -7.85 -16.20
CA TYR A 62 -4.94 -8.23 -15.60
C TYR A 62 -4.85 -7.81 -14.13
N HIS A 63 -4.43 -8.73 -13.28
CA HIS A 63 -4.06 -8.49 -11.89
C HIS A 63 -2.70 -9.13 -11.60
N CYS A 64 -2.02 -8.64 -10.56
CA CYS A 64 -0.75 -9.19 -10.13
C CYS A 64 -0.98 -10.34 -9.14
N ASP A 65 -0.28 -11.46 -9.34
CA ASP A 65 -0.41 -12.68 -8.54
C ASP A 65 -0.18 -12.48 -7.02
N THR A 66 0.54 -11.43 -6.63
CA THR A 66 0.86 -11.13 -5.23
C THR A 66 -0.24 -10.36 -4.48
N HIS A 67 -1.26 -9.85 -5.20
CA HIS A 67 -2.39 -9.10 -4.64
C HIS A 67 -3.55 -10.02 -4.28
N PHE A 68 -3.39 -10.76 -3.18
CA PHE A 68 -4.44 -11.56 -2.56
C PHE A 68 -4.43 -11.33 -1.04
N ILE A 69 -5.56 -11.60 -0.40
CA ILE A 69 -5.68 -11.50 1.07
C ILE A 69 -4.90 -12.66 1.67
N ARG A 70 -3.90 -12.33 2.48
CA ARG A 70 -3.12 -13.32 3.24
C ARG A 70 -3.82 -13.63 4.55
N ASP A 71 -3.73 -14.89 4.93
CA ASP A 71 -4.10 -15.35 6.26
C ASP A 71 -2.87 -15.22 7.18
N PHE A 72 -3.05 -14.54 8.30
CA PHE A 72 -2.01 -14.31 9.32
C PHE A 72 -2.40 -14.89 10.68
N ASP A 73 -3.57 -15.54 10.76
CA ASP A 73 -4.05 -16.26 11.95
C ASP A 73 -3.43 -17.67 12.06
#